data_AF-A9EAJ4-F1
#
_entry.id   AF-A9EAJ4-F1
#
_cell.length_a   1.000
_cell.length_b   1.000
_cell.length_c   1.000
_cell.angle_alpha   90.00
_cell.angle_beta   90.00
_cell.angle_gamma   90.00
#
_symmetry.space_group_name_H-M   'P 1'
#
loop_
_entity.id
_entity.type
_entity.pdbx_description
1 polymer ?
#
loop_
_entity_poly.entity_id
_entity_poly.type
_entity_poly.pdbx_seq_one_letter_code
_entity_poly.pdbx_strand_id
1 'polypeptide(L)'
;MKKYLIYIILLLAGIVIGKFALSGETTQEHSHTAETTEKSTIWTCSMHPQIQQPEAGDCPICGMDLIPAQERTTELSSNEFRMTENAMALANIQTTKVSEGTASNTRLKLTGTIEPNEKTNAIQTAHVGGRIEKLYVNLTGEEVRKGQRIALIYSPELVTTQQELLTALRMKESQPELYKAVRNKLKLWKLSESQIQQIETSKKVTNKFPIYASVSGVVTEKMVEEGNHVMEGGALFKVSNLNTVWASFDAYEKQFSQLKKGDNITITTNANPNEQIPAKITFIDPVLNTNTRTVAVKVALKNADRKLKPGMFVTGVLDTEISKNTMLTIPKSAVLWTGKRSIVYVKKASTEPVFEAREVTLGNAIQDRYEVISGIDSADEIVTNGAFTVDAAAQLQGKKSMMNASKDVSDETKTKKDITFDASFEKAFQPSIKAYLALKDALVKSDTKLSAEKSEAFRKALEQLTVPQRKTENSYWAVLHKTSKGINKNTSIEQQRKSFQIISNHMIELVQHFKIFDQKLTVQFCPMANNDKGAYWLSDEEQIRNPYFGDAMLNCGSVEQVLGD
;
A
#
# COMPACT_ATOMS: atom_id res chain seq x y z
N MET A 1 14.96 -22.76 -92.86
CA MET A 1 14.32 -21.43 -92.98
C MET A 1 13.01 -21.25 -92.18
N LYS A 2 12.62 -22.14 -91.25
CA LYS A 2 11.40 -21.98 -90.40
C LYS A 2 11.64 -21.59 -88.93
N LYS A 3 12.88 -21.67 -88.40
CA LYS A 3 13.20 -21.24 -87.02
C LYS A 3 13.47 -19.74 -86.89
N TYR A 4 14.11 -19.11 -87.89
CA TYR A 4 14.39 -17.68 -87.88
C TYR A 4 13.15 -16.79 -88.05
N LEU A 5 12.09 -17.29 -88.69
CA LEU A 5 10.82 -16.55 -88.86
C LEU A 5 10.11 -16.33 -87.51
N ILE A 6 10.21 -17.29 -86.58
CA ILE A 6 9.59 -17.19 -85.24
C ILE A 6 10.32 -16.16 -84.38
N TYR A 7 11.65 -16.08 -84.46
CA TYR A 7 12.43 -15.06 -83.76
C TYR A 7 12.18 -13.64 -84.30
N ILE A 8 11.95 -13.50 -85.61
CA ILE A 8 11.62 -12.19 -86.22
C ILE A 8 10.23 -11.73 -85.80
N ILE A 9 9.25 -12.64 -85.68
CA ILE A 9 7.90 -12.31 -85.20
C ILE A 9 7.91 -11.92 -83.72
N LEU A 10 8.70 -12.61 -82.88
CA LEU A 10 8.87 -12.25 -81.47
C LEU A 10 9.57 -10.89 -81.28
N LEU A 11 10.54 -10.57 -82.14
CA LEU A 11 11.24 -9.28 -82.11
C LEU A 11 10.34 -8.14 -82.59
N LEU A 12 9.51 -8.36 -83.62
CA LEU A 12 8.50 -7.40 -84.06
C LEU A 12 7.41 -7.18 -83.02
N ALA A 13 6.95 -8.23 -82.33
CA ALA A 13 5.99 -8.11 -81.24
C ALA A 13 6.57 -7.32 -80.05
N GLY A 14 7.86 -7.52 -79.73
CA GLY A 14 8.55 -6.75 -78.69
C GLY A 14 8.68 -5.26 -79.01
N ILE A 15 8.93 -4.90 -80.27
CA ILE A 15 9.01 -3.49 -80.71
C ILE A 15 7.64 -2.81 -80.69
N VAL A 16 6.57 -3.53 -81.03
CA VAL A 16 5.18 -3.02 -81.00
C VAL A 16 4.73 -2.77 -79.56
N ILE A 17 5.05 -3.68 -78.63
CA ILE A 17 4.73 -3.53 -77.20
C ILE A 17 5.60 -2.43 -76.56
N GLY A 18 6.87 -2.31 -76.95
CA GLY A 18 7.77 -1.25 -76.48
C GLY A 18 7.34 0.16 -76.94
N LYS A 19 6.79 0.29 -78.15
CA LYS A 19 6.26 1.58 -78.64
C LYS A 19 4.94 2.02 -77.97
N PHE A 20 4.16 1.10 -77.43
CA PHE A 20 2.91 1.43 -76.73
C PHE A 20 3.12 1.75 -75.23
N ALA A 21 4.25 1.32 -74.65
CA ALA A 21 4.58 1.54 -73.23
C ALA A 21 5.44 2.80 -72.96
N LEU A 22 5.99 3.46 -73.98
CA LEU A 22 6.86 4.64 -73.86
C LEU A 22 6.35 5.90 -74.61
N SER A 23 5.03 6.01 -74.82
CA SER A 23 4.41 7.20 -75.44
C SER A 23 3.64 8.01 -74.39
N GLY A 24 4.35 8.89 -73.68
CA GLY A 24 3.75 9.79 -72.69
C GLY A 24 4.66 10.93 -72.24
N GLU A 25 5.52 11.47 -73.11
CA GLU A 25 6.15 12.78 -72.89
C GLU A 25 5.67 13.74 -73.99
N THR A 26 4.86 14.71 -73.57
CA THR A 26 4.50 15.88 -74.38
C THR A 26 5.28 17.06 -73.82
N THR A 27 6.27 17.53 -74.55
CA THR A 27 6.81 18.89 -74.42
C THR A 27 5.73 19.90 -74.80
N GLN A 28 5.34 20.77 -73.87
CA GLN A 28 4.71 22.05 -74.18
C GLN A 28 5.53 23.20 -73.59
N GLU A 29 5.81 24.15 -74.48
CA GLU A 29 6.41 25.46 -74.23
C GLU A 29 5.64 26.27 -73.20
N HIS A 30 6.38 27.12 -72.50
CA HIS A 30 5.88 28.10 -71.54
C HIS A 30 4.91 29.10 -72.19
N SER A 31 3.66 29.12 -71.70
CA SER A 31 2.80 30.30 -71.78
C SER A 31 2.45 30.76 -70.37
N HIS A 32 2.87 31.97 -70.01
CA HIS A 32 2.50 32.62 -68.77
C HIS A 32 1.02 33.04 -68.81
N THR A 33 0.19 32.39 -68.01
CA THR A 33 -1.07 32.99 -67.56
C THR A 33 -1.32 32.55 -66.13
N ALA A 34 -1.16 33.50 -65.20
CA ALA A 34 -1.47 33.32 -63.80
C ALA A 34 -2.98 33.27 -63.60
N GLU A 35 -3.47 32.27 -62.86
CA GLU A 35 -4.61 32.42 -61.96
C GLU A 35 -4.53 31.38 -60.83
N THR A 36 -4.29 31.92 -59.64
CA THR A 36 -4.23 31.37 -58.27
C THR A 36 -5.26 30.31 -57.89
N THR A 37 -4.80 29.14 -57.42
CA THR A 37 -5.09 28.56 -56.08
C THR A 37 -4.37 27.21 -55.92
N GLU A 38 -3.08 27.23 -55.58
CA GLU A 38 -2.33 25.99 -55.26
C GLU A 38 -2.50 25.62 -53.78
N LYS A 39 -3.03 24.40 -53.55
CA LYS A 39 -2.88 23.68 -52.29
C LYS A 39 -1.42 23.29 -52.13
N SER A 40 -0.70 23.95 -51.23
CA SER A 40 0.68 23.59 -50.90
C SER A 40 0.73 22.26 -50.14
N THR A 41 0.89 21.15 -50.87
CA THR A 41 1.09 19.83 -50.26
C THR A 41 2.53 19.75 -49.76
N ILE A 42 2.70 19.68 -48.43
CA ILE A 42 4.02 19.58 -47.79
C ILE A 42 4.47 18.11 -47.75
N TRP A 43 5.71 17.84 -48.14
CA TRP A 43 6.31 16.50 -48.18
C TRP A 43 7.28 16.31 -47.01
N THR A 44 7.31 15.11 -46.40
CA THR A 44 8.13 14.81 -45.22
C THR A 44 8.74 13.39 -45.26
N CYS A 45 9.83 13.17 -44.52
CA CYS A 45 10.50 11.87 -44.43
C CYS A 45 10.01 11.08 -43.21
N SER A 46 9.65 9.79 -43.39
CA SER A 46 9.18 8.93 -42.29
C SER A 46 10.17 8.76 -41.13
N MET A 47 11.48 8.88 -41.39
CA MET A 47 12.52 8.83 -40.35
C MET A 47 12.98 10.20 -39.84
N HIS A 48 12.77 11.26 -40.62
CA HIS A 48 13.15 12.63 -40.25
C HIS A 48 11.97 13.59 -40.47
N PRO A 49 10.94 13.56 -39.61
CA PRO A 49 9.71 14.36 -39.78
C PRO A 49 9.92 15.88 -39.70
N GLN A 50 11.11 16.30 -39.28
CA GLN A 50 11.54 17.70 -39.21
C GLN A 50 11.84 18.29 -40.61
N ILE A 51 12.10 17.44 -41.61
CA ILE A 51 12.28 17.87 -43.00
C ILE A 51 10.90 18.00 -43.63
N GLN A 52 10.57 19.24 -44.01
CA GLN A 52 9.34 19.60 -44.70
C GLN A 52 9.71 20.37 -45.95
N GLN A 53 9.39 19.80 -47.10
CA GLN A 53 9.65 20.44 -48.39
C GLN A 53 8.33 20.67 -49.14
N PRO A 54 8.25 21.74 -49.95
CA PRO A 54 7.06 22.03 -50.75
C PRO A 54 6.89 21.09 -51.95
N GLU A 55 7.92 20.29 -52.28
CA GLU A 55 7.96 19.40 -53.44
C GLU A 55 8.43 17.99 -53.07
N ALA A 56 8.11 17.02 -53.92
CA ALA A 56 8.59 15.64 -53.79
C ALA A 56 10.09 15.58 -54.10
N GLY A 57 10.84 14.78 -53.35
CA GLY A 57 12.29 14.64 -53.52
C GLY A 57 12.89 13.71 -52.47
N ASP A 58 14.22 13.64 -52.42
CA ASP A 58 14.94 12.82 -51.44
C ASP A 58 15.17 13.57 -50.12
N CYS A 59 15.09 12.86 -49.00
CA CYS A 59 15.47 13.42 -47.70
C CYS A 59 16.98 13.76 -47.68
N PRO A 60 17.37 15.01 -47.40
CA PRO A 60 18.79 15.41 -47.40
C PRO A 60 19.61 14.81 -46.24
N ILE A 61 18.96 14.14 -45.28
CA ILE A 61 19.64 13.47 -44.15
C ILE A 61 19.89 11.98 -44.45
N CYS A 62 18.90 11.26 -45.00
CA CYS A 62 18.98 9.81 -45.17
C CYS A 62 18.80 9.31 -46.61
N GLY A 63 18.54 10.20 -47.58
CA GLY A 63 18.46 9.87 -49.00
C GLY A 63 17.27 8.99 -49.40
N MET A 64 16.21 8.94 -48.59
CA MET A 64 14.97 8.24 -48.94
C MET A 64 13.90 9.21 -49.44
N ASP A 65 13.03 8.74 -50.34
CA ASP A 65 11.92 9.51 -50.90
C ASP A 65 11.05 10.16 -49.81
N LEU A 66 10.75 11.45 -49.98
CA LEU A 66 9.78 12.17 -49.19
C LEU A 66 8.36 11.70 -49.56
N ILE A 67 7.49 11.62 -48.56
CA ILE A 67 6.08 11.23 -48.72
C ILE A 67 5.16 12.42 -48.39
N PRO A 68 3.97 12.52 -49.01
CA PRO A 68 3.07 13.65 -48.79
C PRO A 68 2.54 13.62 -47.35
N ALA A 69 2.68 14.74 -46.62
CA ALA A 69 2.15 14.88 -45.28
C ALA A 69 0.62 15.02 -45.34
N GLN A 70 -0.12 14.19 -44.59
CA GLN A 70 -1.57 14.27 -44.53
C GLN A 70 -2.01 15.64 -43.99
N GLU A 71 -3.02 16.25 -44.64
CA GLU A 71 -3.62 17.53 -44.26
C GLU A 71 -4.06 17.49 -42.79
N ARG A 72 -3.59 18.46 -41.99
CA ARG A 72 -4.02 18.68 -40.61
C ARG A 72 -5.42 19.31 -40.62
N THR A 73 -6.45 18.51 -40.82
CA THR A 73 -7.84 18.94 -40.60
C THR A 73 -8.21 18.62 -39.15
N THR A 74 -8.75 19.64 -38.46
CA THR A 74 -9.08 19.76 -37.02
C THR A 74 -7.89 20.03 -36.08
N GLU A 75 -7.90 21.22 -35.46
CA GLU A 75 -7.01 21.60 -34.36
C GLU A 75 -7.33 20.74 -33.12
N LEU A 76 -6.65 19.60 -32.99
CA LEU A 76 -6.65 18.80 -31.77
C LEU A 76 -5.93 19.56 -30.66
N SER A 77 -6.40 19.42 -29.42
CA SER A 77 -5.73 20.04 -28.28
C SER A 77 -4.31 19.48 -28.11
N SER A 78 -3.43 20.22 -27.40
CA SER A 78 -2.01 19.88 -27.26
C SER A 78 -1.77 18.42 -26.81
N ASN A 79 -2.67 17.89 -25.97
CA ASN A 79 -2.57 16.55 -25.37
C ASN A 79 -3.41 15.46 -26.06
N GLU A 80 -4.11 15.78 -27.13
CA GLU A 80 -4.91 14.84 -27.90
C GLU A 80 -4.17 14.37 -29.14
N PHE A 81 -4.44 13.12 -29.53
CA PHE A 81 -3.94 12.54 -30.76
C PHE A 81 -4.96 11.59 -31.38
N ARG A 82 -4.82 11.41 -32.70
CA ARG A 82 -5.74 10.62 -33.50
C ARG A 82 -5.07 9.32 -33.94
N MET A 83 -5.87 8.25 -33.94
CA MET A 83 -5.53 6.98 -34.59
C MET A 83 -6.53 6.70 -35.71
N THR A 84 -6.12 5.99 -36.76
CA THR A 84 -7.05 5.55 -37.80
C THR A 84 -7.83 4.32 -37.33
N GLU A 85 -9.03 4.11 -37.86
CA GLU A 85 -9.84 2.93 -37.51
C GLU A 85 -9.12 1.61 -37.84
N ASN A 86 -8.39 1.57 -38.97
CA ASN A 86 -7.55 0.43 -39.34
C ASN A 86 -6.44 0.18 -38.30
N ALA A 87 -5.80 1.23 -37.79
CA ALA A 87 -4.78 1.09 -36.76
C ALA A 87 -5.39 0.59 -35.44
N MET A 88 -6.60 1.02 -35.08
CA MET A 88 -7.29 0.49 -33.91
C MET A 88 -7.62 -1.00 -34.06
N ALA A 89 -8.12 -1.41 -35.22
CA ALA A 89 -8.48 -2.79 -35.50
C ALA A 89 -7.24 -3.71 -35.49
N LEU A 90 -6.15 -3.31 -36.15
CA LEU A 90 -4.90 -4.08 -36.17
C LEU A 90 -4.25 -4.19 -34.78
N ALA A 91 -4.37 -3.15 -33.96
CA ALA A 91 -3.87 -3.16 -32.58
C ALA A 91 -4.82 -3.80 -31.56
N ASN A 92 -5.99 -4.29 -32.01
CA ASN A 92 -7.05 -4.85 -31.16
C ASN A 92 -7.40 -3.95 -29.96
N ILE A 93 -7.47 -2.64 -30.21
CA ILE A 93 -7.77 -1.65 -29.16
C ILE A 93 -9.24 -1.77 -28.79
N GLN A 94 -9.51 -1.97 -27.50
CA GLN A 94 -10.88 -2.02 -26.96
C GLN A 94 -11.06 -0.92 -25.95
N THR A 95 -12.25 -0.32 -25.96
CA THR A 95 -12.64 0.74 -25.04
C THR A 95 -13.85 0.33 -24.23
N THR A 96 -14.01 0.89 -23.04
CA THR A 96 -15.13 0.62 -22.16
C THR A 96 -15.49 1.89 -21.41
N LYS A 97 -16.78 2.16 -21.27
CA LYS A 97 -17.25 3.29 -20.44
C LYS A 97 -16.91 3.04 -18.98
N VAL A 98 -16.49 4.08 -18.29
CA VAL A 98 -16.25 4.03 -16.85
C VAL A 98 -17.57 3.69 -16.17
N SER A 99 -17.56 2.66 -15.32
CA SER A 99 -18.76 2.22 -14.62
C SER A 99 -18.65 2.55 -13.15
N GLU A 100 -19.71 3.13 -12.61
CA GLU A 100 -19.94 3.17 -11.17
C GLU A 100 -20.13 1.73 -10.67
N GLY A 101 -19.20 1.29 -9.83
CA GLY A 101 -19.23 -0.03 -9.23
C GLY A 101 -19.53 0.11 -7.75
N THR A 102 -20.45 -0.69 -7.23
CA THR A 102 -20.43 -1.00 -5.80
C THR A 102 -19.27 -1.94 -5.58
N ALA A 103 -18.29 -1.54 -4.75
CA ALA A 103 -17.21 -2.42 -4.35
C ALA A 103 -17.83 -3.72 -3.78
N SER A 104 -17.77 -4.80 -4.57
CA SER A 104 -18.24 -6.10 -4.11
C SER A 104 -17.35 -6.55 -2.96
N ASN A 105 -17.99 -6.99 -1.89
CA ASN A 105 -17.44 -7.45 -0.61
C ASN A 105 -15.98 -7.91 -0.72
N THR A 106 -15.08 -7.25 0.02
CA THR A 106 -13.72 -7.78 0.13
C THR A 106 -13.79 -9.03 1.00
N ARG A 107 -13.32 -10.15 0.45
CA ARG A 107 -13.28 -11.42 1.19
C ARG A 107 -11.96 -11.51 1.92
N LEU A 108 -12.00 -11.39 3.23
CA LEU A 108 -10.86 -11.64 4.09
C LEU A 108 -10.86 -13.13 4.47
N LYS A 109 -9.84 -13.86 4.01
CA LYS A 109 -9.63 -15.26 4.36
C LYS A 109 -8.69 -15.36 5.56
N LEU A 110 -9.12 -16.09 6.57
CA LEU A 110 -8.37 -16.41 7.78
C LEU A 110 -8.18 -17.92 7.88
N THR A 111 -7.05 -18.34 8.45
CA THR A 111 -6.71 -19.74 8.69
C THR A 111 -6.44 -19.96 10.16
N GLY A 112 -6.71 -21.16 10.65
CA GLY A 112 -6.53 -21.45 12.06
C GLY A 112 -6.84 -22.89 12.43
N THR A 113 -7.08 -23.14 13.71
CA THR A 113 -7.35 -24.46 14.27
C THR A 113 -8.52 -24.47 15.24
N ILE A 114 -9.16 -25.63 15.39
CA ILE A 114 -10.13 -25.87 16.47
C ILE A 114 -9.39 -26.07 17.79
N GLU A 115 -9.83 -25.35 18.82
CA GLU A 115 -9.34 -25.43 20.19
C GLU A 115 -10.48 -25.81 21.15
N PRO A 116 -10.15 -26.44 22.30
CA PRO A 116 -11.12 -26.60 23.38
C PRO A 116 -11.62 -25.24 23.86
N ASN A 117 -12.92 -25.13 24.16
CA ASN A 117 -13.47 -23.90 24.71
C ASN A 117 -12.98 -23.69 26.15
N GLU A 118 -12.05 -22.75 26.35
CA GLU A 118 -11.42 -22.49 27.64
C GLU A 118 -12.41 -22.10 28.73
N LYS A 119 -13.55 -21.48 28.37
CA LYS A 119 -14.60 -21.12 29.34
C LYS A 119 -15.28 -22.34 29.98
N THR A 120 -15.12 -23.52 29.37
CA THR A 120 -15.69 -24.77 29.87
C THR A 120 -14.65 -25.69 30.49
N ASN A 121 -13.40 -25.25 30.57
CA ASN A 121 -12.34 -26.02 31.21
C ASN A 121 -12.61 -26.09 32.71
N ALA A 122 -12.41 -27.27 33.27
CA ALA A 122 -12.43 -27.50 34.70
C ALA A 122 -11.29 -28.42 35.10
N ILE A 123 -10.80 -28.25 36.32
CA ILE A 123 -9.76 -29.11 36.89
C ILE A 123 -10.41 -29.99 37.94
N GLN A 124 -10.28 -31.30 37.76
CA GLN A 124 -10.61 -32.26 38.80
C GLN A 124 -9.46 -32.31 39.79
N THR A 125 -9.73 -31.92 41.04
CA THR A 125 -8.74 -31.96 42.12
C THR A 125 -8.99 -33.13 43.07
N ALA A 126 -7.95 -33.51 43.83
CA ALA A 126 -8.09 -34.39 44.98
C ALA A 126 -8.62 -33.59 46.17
N HIS A 127 -9.69 -34.05 46.80
CA HIS A 127 -10.23 -33.43 48.02
C HIS A 127 -9.52 -33.89 49.30
N VAL A 128 -8.67 -34.92 49.19
CA VAL A 128 -7.90 -35.46 50.31
C VAL A 128 -6.55 -35.91 49.79
N GLY A 129 -5.50 -35.70 50.60
CA GLY A 129 -4.17 -36.20 50.29
C GLY A 129 -4.07 -37.73 50.43
N GLY A 130 -3.20 -38.35 49.65
CA GLY A 130 -3.01 -39.80 49.70
C GLY A 130 -2.38 -40.38 48.45
N ARG A 131 -2.19 -41.70 48.45
CA ARG A 131 -1.63 -42.44 47.32
C ARG A 131 -2.72 -43.01 46.43
N ILE A 132 -2.64 -42.79 45.12
CA ILE A 132 -3.55 -43.38 44.15
C ILE A 132 -3.25 -44.88 44.04
N GLU A 133 -4.22 -45.70 44.43
CA GLU A 133 -4.14 -47.16 44.39
C GLU A 133 -4.58 -47.73 43.04
N LYS A 134 -5.55 -47.08 42.40
CA LYS A 134 -6.09 -47.50 41.11
C LYS A 134 -6.72 -46.31 40.40
N LEU A 135 -6.52 -46.21 39.10
CA LEU A 135 -7.09 -45.19 38.25
C LEU A 135 -8.08 -45.85 37.29
N TYR A 136 -9.34 -45.44 37.33
CA TYR A 136 -10.36 -45.97 36.40
C TYR A 136 -10.39 -45.20 35.08
N VAL A 137 -9.95 -43.95 35.10
CA VAL A 137 -9.85 -43.07 33.92
C VAL A 137 -8.37 -42.84 33.65
N ASN A 138 -7.78 -43.64 32.76
CA ASN A 138 -6.33 -43.71 32.59
C ASN A 138 -5.83 -43.17 31.24
N LEU A 139 -6.73 -42.77 30.34
CA LEU A 139 -6.42 -42.26 29.01
C LEU A 139 -6.94 -40.84 28.81
N THR A 140 -6.15 -40.01 28.13
CA THR A 140 -6.61 -38.72 27.61
C THR A 140 -7.62 -38.95 26.50
N GLY A 141 -8.70 -38.17 26.48
CA GLY A 141 -9.82 -38.32 25.55
C GLY A 141 -11.00 -39.11 26.10
N GLU A 142 -10.89 -39.74 27.27
CA GLU A 142 -12.02 -40.38 27.93
C GLU A 142 -13.04 -39.36 28.45
N GLU A 143 -14.33 -39.73 28.41
CA GLU A 143 -15.41 -38.93 28.98
C GLU A 143 -15.58 -39.25 30.47
N VAL A 144 -15.63 -38.19 31.27
CA VAL A 144 -15.90 -38.25 32.71
C VAL A 144 -17.22 -37.54 32.99
N ARG A 145 -18.10 -38.19 33.76
CA ARG A 145 -19.34 -37.60 34.23
C ARG A 145 -19.24 -37.27 35.72
N LYS A 146 -19.80 -36.15 36.14
CA LYS A 146 -19.92 -35.80 37.55
C LYS A 146 -20.58 -36.94 38.32
N GLY A 147 -19.95 -37.38 39.41
CA GLY A 147 -20.37 -38.52 40.22
C GLY A 147 -19.83 -39.88 39.74
N GLN A 148 -19.12 -39.95 38.61
CA GLN A 148 -18.43 -41.16 38.17
C GLN A 148 -17.22 -41.44 39.06
N ARG A 149 -17.00 -42.70 39.39
CA ARG A 149 -15.79 -43.13 40.10
C ARG A 149 -14.58 -43.06 39.16
N ILE A 150 -13.59 -42.25 39.53
CA ILE A 150 -12.41 -41.99 38.70
C ILE A 150 -11.12 -42.61 39.25
N ALA A 151 -11.03 -42.78 40.56
CA ALA A 151 -9.85 -43.37 41.20
C ALA A 151 -10.20 -44.09 42.52
N LEU A 152 -9.24 -44.88 43.00
CA LEU A 152 -9.14 -45.32 44.39
C LEU A 152 -7.92 -44.65 45.03
N ILE A 153 -8.09 -44.09 46.22
CA ILE A 153 -7.02 -43.47 47.00
C ILE A 153 -6.89 -44.15 48.37
N TYR A 154 -5.64 -44.37 48.78
CA TYR A 154 -5.27 -44.65 50.17
C TYR A 154 -4.87 -43.34 50.84
N SER A 155 -5.64 -42.90 51.84
CA SER A 155 -5.35 -41.71 52.65
C SER A 155 -5.28 -42.11 54.13
N PRO A 156 -4.11 -41.95 54.77
CA PRO A 156 -3.98 -42.14 56.21
C PRO A 156 -4.96 -41.27 57.02
N GLU A 157 -5.22 -40.04 56.58
CA GLU A 157 -6.11 -39.08 57.23
C GLU A 157 -7.57 -39.52 57.20
N LEU A 158 -8.01 -40.16 56.09
CA LEU A 158 -9.33 -40.78 56.04
C LEU A 158 -9.44 -42.00 56.93
N VAL A 159 -8.38 -42.80 57.04
CA VAL A 159 -8.33 -43.97 57.93
C VAL A 159 -8.49 -43.54 59.39
N THR A 160 -7.74 -42.54 59.83
CA THR A 160 -7.84 -42.00 61.19
C THR A 160 -9.21 -41.37 61.45
N THR A 161 -9.72 -40.57 60.52
CA THR A 161 -11.01 -39.88 60.69
C THR A 161 -12.22 -40.85 60.67
N GLN A 162 -12.14 -41.99 59.98
CA GLN A 162 -13.14 -43.05 60.12
C GLN A 162 -13.16 -43.64 61.53
N GLN A 163 -11.98 -43.89 62.11
CA GLN A 163 -11.90 -44.41 63.48
C GLN A 163 -12.47 -43.40 64.49
N GLU A 164 -12.22 -42.11 64.28
CA GLU A 164 -12.86 -41.01 65.01
C GLU A 164 -14.39 -41.07 64.86
N LEU A 165 -14.90 -41.23 63.63
CA LEU A 165 -16.35 -41.30 63.37
C LEU A 165 -17.00 -42.49 64.09
N LEU A 166 -16.39 -43.67 64.00
CA LEU A 166 -16.91 -44.88 64.64
C LEU A 166 -16.90 -44.77 66.17
N THR A 167 -15.92 -44.07 66.73
CA THR A 167 -15.86 -43.77 68.17
C THR A 167 -16.93 -42.76 68.56
N ALA A 168 -17.07 -41.67 67.82
CA ALA A 168 -18.10 -40.66 68.04
C ALA A 168 -19.52 -41.21 67.87
N LEU A 169 -19.71 -42.17 66.95
CA LEU A 169 -20.98 -42.87 66.74
C LEU A 169 -21.44 -43.64 67.98
N ARG A 170 -20.52 -44.20 68.77
CA ARG A 170 -20.84 -44.89 70.05
C ARG A 170 -21.28 -43.91 71.13
N MET A 171 -20.83 -42.67 71.04
CA MET A 171 -21.15 -41.59 71.99
C MET A 171 -22.23 -40.64 71.45
N LYS A 172 -22.95 -41.03 70.39
CA LYS A 172 -23.91 -40.16 69.68
C LYS A 172 -25.02 -39.63 70.59
N GLU A 173 -25.49 -40.45 71.53
CA GLU A 173 -26.54 -40.07 72.49
C GLU A 173 -26.00 -39.14 73.59
N SER A 174 -24.79 -39.42 74.09
CA SER A 174 -24.18 -38.64 75.18
C SER A 174 -23.49 -37.35 74.71
N GLN A 175 -23.00 -37.31 73.46
CA GLN A 175 -22.24 -36.20 72.86
C GLN A 175 -22.61 -35.99 71.38
N PRO A 176 -23.83 -35.51 71.09
CA PRO A 176 -24.31 -35.34 69.72
C PRO A 176 -23.50 -34.34 68.89
N GLU A 177 -22.95 -33.31 69.52
CA GLU A 177 -22.15 -32.29 68.84
C GLU A 177 -20.80 -32.82 68.35
N LEU A 178 -20.16 -33.72 69.10
CA LEU A 178 -18.92 -34.39 68.68
C LEU A 178 -19.16 -35.26 67.44
N TYR A 179 -20.24 -36.05 67.46
CA TYR A 179 -20.65 -36.86 66.30
C TYR A 179 -20.90 -36.00 65.06
N LYS A 180 -21.64 -34.89 65.19
CA LYS A 180 -21.86 -33.94 64.10
C LYS A 180 -20.56 -33.33 63.59
N ALA A 181 -19.64 -32.95 64.48
CA ALA A 181 -18.36 -32.33 64.11
C ALA A 181 -17.50 -33.27 63.26
N VAL A 182 -17.35 -34.54 63.67
CA VAL A 182 -16.58 -35.54 62.90
C VAL A 182 -17.26 -35.85 61.57
N ARG A 183 -18.59 -35.95 61.56
CA ARG A 183 -19.35 -36.14 60.31
C ARG A 183 -19.15 -34.97 59.35
N ASN A 184 -19.16 -33.74 59.85
CA ASN A 184 -18.90 -32.55 59.05
C ASN A 184 -17.47 -32.51 58.51
N LYS A 185 -16.47 -32.96 59.28
CA LYS A 185 -15.07 -33.09 58.82
C LYS A 185 -14.97 -33.96 57.56
N LEU A 186 -15.64 -35.12 57.52
CA LEU A 186 -15.68 -35.98 56.33
C LEU A 186 -16.45 -35.35 55.15
N LYS A 187 -17.51 -34.58 55.41
CA LYS A 187 -18.24 -33.84 54.37
C LYS A 187 -17.40 -32.73 53.73
N LEU A 188 -16.52 -32.08 54.49
CA LEU A 188 -15.60 -31.06 53.96
C LEU A 188 -14.66 -31.65 52.91
N TRP A 189 -14.20 -32.88 53.13
CA TRP A 189 -13.47 -33.71 52.15
C TRP A 189 -14.33 -34.29 51.02
N LYS A 190 -15.56 -33.80 50.87
CA LYS A 190 -16.51 -34.16 49.82
C LYS A 190 -16.88 -35.65 49.79
N LEU A 191 -16.76 -36.36 50.91
CA LEU A 191 -17.40 -37.67 51.02
C LEU A 191 -18.93 -37.46 50.97
N SER A 192 -19.58 -38.22 50.10
CA SER A 192 -21.03 -38.21 49.99
C SER A 192 -21.70 -38.77 51.24
N GLU A 193 -22.94 -38.36 51.50
CA GLU A 193 -23.73 -38.90 52.63
C GLU A 193 -23.84 -40.43 52.56
N SER A 194 -23.92 -41.00 51.36
CA SER A 194 -23.95 -42.46 51.19
C SER A 194 -22.63 -43.12 51.61
N GLN A 195 -21.48 -42.53 51.30
CA GLN A 195 -20.18 -43.05 51.76
C GLN A 195 -20.06 -42.98 53.29
N ILE A 196 -20.47 -41.87 53.89
CA ILE A 196 -20.45 -41.70 55.35
C ILE A 196 -21.39 -42.72 56.01
N GLN A 197 -22.62 -42.88 55.51
CA GLN A 197 -23.59 -43.85 56.02
C GLN A 197 -23.09 -45.29 55.87
N GLN A 198 -22.36 -45.60 54.80
CA GLN A 198 -21.72 -46.91 54.62
C GLN A 198 -20.64 -47.18 55.67
N ILE A 199 -19.85 -46.17 56.06
CA ILE A 199 -18.87 -46.30 57.14
C ILE A 199 -19.60 -46.57 58.47
N GLU A 200 -20.65 -45.81 58.77
CA GLU A 200 -21.43 -45.97 60.01
C GLU A 200 -22.13 -47.34 60.11
N THR A 201 -22.71 -47.82 59.01
CA THR A 201 -23.44 -49.10 58.98
C THR A 201 -22.51 -50.31 58.96
N SER A 202 -21.42 -50.25 58.17
CA SER A 202 -20.45 -51.34 58.11
C SER A 202 -19.64 -51.48 59.40
N LYS A 203 -19.47 -50.40 60.17
CA LYS A 203 -18.64 -50.32 61.39
C LYS A 203 -17.20 -50.81 61.17
N LYS A 204 -16.72 -50.78 59.93
CA LYS A 204 -15.38 -51.23 59.53
C LYS A 204 -14.63 -50.08 58.88
N VAL A 205 -13.37 -49.91 59.26
CA VAL A 205 -12.46 -48.97 58.62
C VAL A 205 -12.00 -49.56 57.29
N THR A 206 -12.06 -48.75 56.23
CA THR A 206 -11.55 -49.13 54.91
C THR A 206 -10.29 -48.34 54.58
N ASN A 207 -9.45 -48.91 53.72
CA ASN A 207 -8.17 -48.30 53.33
C ASN A 207 -8.20 -47.80 51.87
N LYS A 208 -9.27 -48.10 51.10
CA LYS A 208 -9.37 -47.73 49.69
C LYS A 208 -10.63 -46.92 49.46
N PHE A 209 -10.47 -45.63 49.21
CA PHE A 209 -11.57 -44.68 49.04
C PHE A 209 -11.84 -44.41 47.56
N PRO A 210 -13.08 -44.56 47.09
CA PRO A 210 -13.42 -44.11 45.76
C PRO A 210 -13.41 -42.58 45.70
N ILE A 211 -12.64 -42.03 44.77
CA ILE A 211 -12.75 -40.63 44.35
C ILE A 211 -13.78 -40.57 43.24
N TYR A 212 -14.74 -39.66 43.39
CA TYR A 212 -15.76 -39.37 42.40
C TYR A 212 -15.47 -38.04 41.71
N ALA A 213 -15.80 -37.94 40.42
CA ALA A 213 -15.64 -36.72 39.67
C ALA A 213 -16.60 -35.61 40.18
N SER A 214 -16.06 -34.42 40.45
CA SER A 214 -16.83 -33.22 40.78
C SER A 214 -17.29 -32.45 39.54
N VAL A 215 -16.69 -32.76 38.39
CA VAL A 215 -16.88 -32.10 37.09
C VAL A 215 -17.21 -33.13 36.00
N SER A 216 -17.82 -32.66 34.91
CA SER A 216 -18.10 -33.46 33.72
C SER A 216 -17.34 -32.91 32.51
N GLY A 217 -16.83 -33.76 31.65
CA GLY A 217 -16.15 -33.36 30.43
C GLY A 217 -15.27 -34.47 29.85
N VAL A 218 -14.54 -34.14 28.79
CA VAL A 218 -13.52 -35.02 28.22
C VAL A 218 -12.16 -34.69 28.82
N VAL A 219 -11.40 -35.70 29.23
CA VAL A 219 -10.05 -35.52 29.79
C VAL A 219 -9.12 -35.00 28.71
N THR A 220 -8.69 -33.75 28.83
CA THR A 220 -7.73 -33.12 27.91
C THR A 220 -6.29 -33.31 28.38
N GLU A 221 -6.08 -33.42 29.69
CA GLU A 221 -4.77 -33.61 30.28
C GLU A 221 -4.88 -34.48 31.53
N LYS A 222 -3.97 -35.45 31.67
CA LYS A 222 -3.85 -36.32 32.84
C LYS A 222 -2.60 -35.94 33.61
N MET A 223 -2.78 -35.53 34.87
CA MET A 223 -1.69 -35.06 35.76
C MET A 223 -1.37 -36.05 36.87
N VAL A 224 -1.95 -37.26 36.82
CA VAL A 224 -1.80 -38.28 37.85
C VAL A 224 -1.70 -39.68 37.23
N GLU A 225 -0.87 -40.52 37.83
CA GLU A 225 -0.74 -41.94 37.51
C GLU A 225 -0.99 -42.82 38.74
N GLU A 226 -1.23 -44.11 38.49
CA GLU A 226 -1.31 -45.10 39.56
C GLU A 226 0.01 -45.14 40.37
N GLY A 227 -0.11 -45.19 41.70
CA GLY A 227 1.03 -45.14 42.61
C GLY A 227 1.49 -43.74 42.99
N ASN A 228 1.05 -42.68 42.30
CA ASN A 228 1.38 -41.30 42.69
C ASN A 228 0.80 -40.93 44.06
N HIS A 229 1.53 -40.11 44.80
CA HIS A 229 1.03 -39.45 46.00
C HIS A 229 0.52 -38.06 45.62
N VAL A 230 -0.75 -37.79 45.89
CA VAL A 230 -1.41 -36.51 45.61
C VAL A 230 -1.66 -35.75 46.90
N MET A 231 -1.50 -34.44 46.84
CA MET A 231 -1.85 -33.54 47.95
C MET A 231 -3.31 -33.13 47.87
N GLU A 232 -3.90 -32.70 48.99
CA GLU A 232 -5.21 -32.05 48.97
C GLU A 232 -5.15 -30.80 48.08
N GLY A 233 -6.13 -30.65 47.19
CA GLY A 233 -6.14 -29.61 46.15
C GLY A 233 -5.29 -29.94 44.90
N GLY A 234 -4.50 -31.02 44.93
CA GLY A 234 -3.69 -31.46 43.79
C GLY A 234 -4.55 -31.79 42.57
N ALA A 235 -4.10 -31.38 41.38
CA ALA A 235 -4.82 -31.60 40.14
C ALA A 235 -4.65 -33.05 39.64
N LEU A 236 -5.75 -33.72 39.36
CA LEU A 236 -5.78 -35.08 38.83
C LEU A 236 -5.96 -35.07 37.31
N PHE A 237 -6.97 -34.33 36.84
CA PHE A 237 -7.32 -34.25 35.44
C PHE A 237 -7.71 -32.83 35.07
N LYS A 238 -7.37 -32.42 33.85
CA LYS A 238 -8.00 -31.30 33.18
C LYS A 238 -9.10 -31.85 32.28
N VAL A 239 -10.31 -31.34 32.45
CA VAL A 239 -11.46 -31.73 31.62
C VAL A 239 -12.00 -30.53 30.88
N SER A 240 -12.53 -30.77 29.68
CA SER A 240 -13.14 -29.74 28.84
C SER A 240 -14.46 -30.24 28.27
N ASN A 241 -15.46 -29.36 28.16
CA ASN A 241 -16.71 -29.69 27.50
C ASN A 241 -16.60 -29.46 25.98
N LEU A 242 -16.42 -30.55 25.23
CA LEU A 242 -16.24 -30.49 23.78
C LEU A 242 -17.54 -30.29 22.98
N ASN A 243 -18.70 -30.16 23.64
CA ASN A 243 -19.96 -29.80 22.97
C ASN A 243 -19.94 -28.35 22.46
N THR A 244 -19.00 -27.55 22.95
CA THR A 244 -18.67 -26.23 22.40
C THR A 244 -17.16 -26.16 22.20
N VAL A 245 -16.74 -25.69 21.03
CA VAL A 245 -15.32 -25.53 20.70
C VAL A 245 -15.07 -24.12 20.19
N TRP A 246 -13.82 -23.70 20.19
CA TRP A 246 -13.42 -22.44 19.57
C TRP A 246 -12.72 -22.73 18.26
N ALA A 247 -13.09 -22.02 17.20
CA ALA A 247 -12.23 -21.86 16.04
C ALA A 247 -11.32 -20.66 16.31
N SER A 248 -10.02 -20.92 16.43
CA SER A 248 -8.98 -19.93 16.71
C SER A 248 -8.27 -19.62 15.40
N PHE A 249 -8.47 -18.42 14.88
CA PHE A 249 -7.89 -17.97 13.61
C PHE A 249 -6.70 -17.05 13.86
N ASP A 250 -5.68 -17.18 13.03
CA ASP A 250 -4.53 -16.30 13.01
C ASP A 250 -4.77 -15.12 12.06
N ALA A 251 -4.90 -13.92 12.62
CA ALA A 251 -5.00 -12.68 11.85
C ALA A 251 -3.67 -11.91 11.89
N TYR A 252 -3.15 -11.55 10.72
CA TYR A 252 -1.96 -10.71 10.64
C TYR A 252 -2.26 -9.25 11.01
N GLU A 253 -1.23 -8.53 11.45
CA GLU A 253 -1.33 -7.13 11.91
C GLU A 253 -2.05 -6.21 10.90
N LYS A 254 -1.78 -6.36 9.60
CA LYS A 254 -2.43 -5.57 8.53
C LYS A 254 -3.94 -5.82 8.39
N GLN A 255 -4.42 -6.98 8.84
CA GLN A 255 -5.83 -7.38 8.73
C GLN A 255 -6.65 -6.92 9.94
N PHE A 256 -6.00 -6.51 11.03
CA PHE A 256 -6.67 -6.14 12.28
C PHE A 256 -7.65 -4.97 12.12
N SER A 257 -7.32 -3.98 11.30
CA SER A 257 -8.19 -2.81 11.05
C SER A 257 -9.54 -3.17 10.44
N GLN A 258 -9.65 -4.35 9.81
CA GLN A 258 -10.85 -4.85 9.15
C GLN A 258 -11.66 -5.81 10.02
N LEU A 259 -11.16 -6.19 11.20
CA LEU A 259 -11.76 -7.19 12.07
C LEU A 259 -12.41 -6.55 13.30
N LYS A 260 -13.69 -6.86 13.53
CA LYS A 260 -14.43 -6.41 14.70
C LYS A 260 -15.14 -7.57 15.39
N LYS A 261 -15.26 -7.46 16.71
CA LYS A 261 -16.07 -8.40 17.49
C LYS A 261 -17.52 -8.31 17.03
N GLY A 262 -18.12 -9.45 16.70
CA GLY A 262 -19.50 -9.56 16.22
C GLY A 262 -19.62 -9.72 14.70
N ASP A 263 -18.53 -9.58 13.93
CA ASP A 263 -18.57 -9.76 12.48
C ASP A 263 -18.98 -11.19 12.10
N ASN A 264 -19.71 -11.31 10.98
CA ASN A 264 -20.20 -12.58 10.46
C ASN A 264 -19.10 -13.29 9.67
N ILE A 265 -18.72 -14.48 10.11
CA ILE A 265 -17.67 -15.30 9.48
C ILE A 265 -18.26 -16.65 9.07
N THR A 266 -17.95 -17.08 7.86
CA THR A 266 -18.31 -18.41 7.37
C THR A 266 -17.12 -19.33 7.54
N ILE A 267 -17.30 -20.40 8.31
CA ILE A 267 -16.22 -21.32 8.67
C ILE A 267 -16.38 -22.62 7.89
N THR A 268 -15.27 -23.13 7.38
CA THR A 268 -15.16 -24.42 6.71
C THR A 268 -14.02 -25.21 7.33
N THR A 269 -14.14 -26.53 7.33
CA THR A 269 -13.09 -27.42 7.83
C THR A 269 -12.56 -28.26 6.68
N ASN A 270 -11.29 -28.67 6.76
CA ASN A 270 -10.72 -29.56 5.74
C ASN A 270 -11.35 -30.96 5.77
N ALA A 271 -11.87 -31.37 6.93
CA ALA A 271 -12.58 -32.64 7.09
C ALA A 271 -13.90 -32.66 6.29
N ASN A 272 -14.64 -31.55 6.29
CA ASN A 272 -15.91 -31.40 5.59
C ASN A 272 -15.91 -30.10 4.75
N PRO A 273 -15.34 -30.10 3.53
CA PRO A 273 -15.23 -28.88 2.72
C PRO A 273 -16.57 -28.31 2.24
N ASN A 274 -17.61 -29.16 2.13
CA ASN A 274 -18.94 -28.77 1.66
C ASN A 274 -19.83 -28.21 2.77
N GLU A 275 -19.41 -28.31 4.03
CA GLU A 275 -20.19 -27.85 5.18
C GLU A 275 -19.72 -26.45 5.57
N GLN A 276 -20.59 -25.46 5.33
CA GLN A 276 -20.36 -24.07 5.71
C GLN A 276 -21.05 -23.79 7.04
N ILE A 277 -20.27 -23.36 8.03
CA ILE A 277 -20.74 -23.10 9.39
C ILE A 277 -20.76 -21.57 9.59
N PRO A 278 -21.93 -20.91 9.50
CA PRO A 278 -22.03 -19.49 9.78
C PRO A 278 -21.87 -19.24 11.28
N ALA A 279 -20.99 -18.30 11.63
CA ALA A 279 -20.69 -17.96 13.02
C ALA A 279 -20.34 -16.48 13.16
N LYS A 280 -20.10 -16.05 14.41
CA LYS A 280 -19.71 -14.67 14.73
C LYS A 280 -18.44 -14.61 15.55
N ILE A 281 -17.59 -13.62 15.25
CA ILE A 281 -16.38 -13.36 16.03
C ILE A 281 -16.77 -13.07 17.47
N THR A 282 -16.30 -13.92 18.39
CA THR A 282 -16.69 -13.86 19.80
C THR A 282 -15.66 -13.11 20.63
N PHE A 283 -14.38 -13.27 20.28
CA PHE A 283 -13.27 -12.66 21.01
C PHE A 283 -12.09 -12.42 20.05
N ILE A 284 -11.41 -11.30 20.21
CA ILE A 284 -10.16 -10.98 19.53
C ILE A 284 -9.15 -10.77 20.64
N ASP A 285 -8.03 -11.49 20.59
CA ASP A 285 -7.00 -11.40 21.61
C ASP A 285 -6.41 -9.98 21.63
N PRO A 286 -6.33 -9.30 22.79
CA PRO A 286 -5.69 -8.00 22.88
C PRO A 286 -4.16 -8.07 22.73
N VAL A 287 -3.56 -9.26 22.82
CA VAL A 287 -2.10 -9.45 22.75
C VAL A 287 -1.70 -10.06 21.41
N LEU A 288 -0.71 -9.43 20.77
CA LEU A 288 -0.07 -9.95 19.57
C LEU A 288 0.91 -11.08 19.95
N ASN A 289 0.82 -12.22 19.27
CA ASN A 289 1.84 -13.25 19.37
C ASN A 289 3.11 -12.80 18.62
N THR A 290 4.21 -12.59 19.34
CA THR A 290 5.46 -12.06 18.77
C THR A 290 6.19 -13.06 17.89
N ASN A 291 5.96 -14.37 18.07
CA ASN A 291 6.60 -15.42 17.28
C ASN A 291 5.96 -15.56 15.90
N THR A 292 4.64 -15.50 15.82
CA THR A 292 3.87 -15.64 14.56
C THR A 292 3.51 -14.29 13.94
N ARG A 293 3.64 -13.19 14.70
CA ARG A 293 3.14 -11.85 14.32
C ARG A 293 1.64 -11.86 13.99
N THR A 294 0.88 -12.69 14.71
CA THR A 294 -0.58 -12.83 14.54
C THR A 294 -1.33 -12.52 15.84
N VAL A 295 -2.56 -12.08 15.68
CA VAL A 295 -3.55 -11.94 16.75
C VAL A 295 -4.54 -13.09 16.63
N ALA A 296 -4.81 -13.76 17.74
CA ALA A 296 -5.78 -14.85 17.76
C ALA A 296 -7.22 -14.30 17.74
N VAL A 297 -8.00 -14.70 16.75
CA VAL A 297 -9.41 -14.36 16.58
C VAL A 297 -10.24 -15.60 16.87
N LYS A 298 -10.95 -15.60 17.99
CA LYS A 298 -11.70 -16.76 18.50
C LYS A 298 -13.18 -16.65 18.16
N VAL A 299 -13.71 -17.73 17.59
CA VAL A 299 -15.12 -17.90 17.20
C VAL A 299 -15.71 -19.10 17.95
N ALA A 300 -16.78 -18.90 18.71
CA ALA A 300 -17.44 -19.98 19.42
C ALA A 300 -18.35 -20.79 18.48
N LEU A 301 -18.13 -22.11 18.44
CA LEU A 301 -18.87 -23.06 17.62
C LEU A 301 -19.62 -24.06 18.49
N LYS A 302 -20.85 -24.39 18.08
CA LYS A 302 -21.62 -25.50 18.64
C LYS A 302 -21.12 -26.80 18.02
N ASN A 303 -20.88 -27.81 18.84
CA ASN A 303 -20.30 -29.09 18.43
C ASN A 303 -21.00 -30.26 19.13
N ALA A 304 -22.34 -30.27 19.10
CA ALA A 304 -23.14 -31.31 19.76
C ALA A 304 -22.84 -32.72 19.19
N ASP A 305 -22.60 -32.81 17.88
CA ASP A 305 -22.29 -34.05 17.17
C ASP A 305 -20.82 -34.50 17.32
N ARG A 306 -19.99 -33.69 18.01
CA ARG A 306 -18.54 -33.92 18.21
C ARG A 306 -17.73 -34.13 16.93
N LYS A 307 -18.19 -33.60 15.81
CA LYS A 307 -17.50 -33.64 14.51
C LYS A 307 -16.24 -32.77 14.51
N LEU A 308 -16.31 -31.61 15.17
CA LEU A 308 -15.19 -30.68 15.28
C LEU A 308 -14.26 -31.13 16.41
N LYS A 309 -13.13 -31.73 16.06
CA LYS A 309 -12.14 -32.18 17.04
C LYS A 309 -11.07 -31.10 17.24
N PRO A 310 -10.65 -30.83 18.50
CA PRO A 310 -9.48 -29.99 18.75
C PRO A 310 -8.26 -30.43 17.94
N GLY A 311 -7.52 -29.46 17.40
CA GLY A 311 -6.38 -29.68 16.49
C GLY A 311 -6.74 -29.71 15.00
N MET A 312 -8.02 -29.76 14.62
CA MET A 312 -8.41 -29.69 13.21
C MET A 312 -8.14 -28.31 12.61
N PHE A 313 -7.64 -28.27 11.37
CA PHE A 313 -7.51 -27.02 10.61
C PHE A 313 -8.86 -26.49 10.14
N VAL A 314 -9.00 -25.16 10.20
CA VAL A 314 -10.19 -24.44 9.78
C VAL A 314 -9.84 -23.21 8.95
N THR A 315 -10.74 -22.90 8.02
CA THR A 315 -10.69 -21.69 7.21
C THR A 315 -11.93 -20.86 7.49
N GLY A 316 -11.73 -19.60 7.81
CA GLY A 316 -12.78 -18.60 7.99
C GLY A 316 -12.76 -17.62 6.83
N VAL A 317 -13.92 -17.34 6.26
CA VAL A 317 -14.08 -16.27 5.25
C VAL A 317 -15.00 -15.22 5.83
N LEU A 318 -14.48 -14.01 5.92
CA LEU A 318 -15.21 -12.82 6.34
C LEU A 318 -15.53 -12.00 5.10
N ASP A 319 -16.81 -11.76 4.83
CA ASP A 319 -17.24 -10.78 3.85
C ASP A 319 -17.24 -9.41 4.53
N THR A 320 -16.25 -8.56 4.26
CA THR A 320 -16.25 -7.19 4.76
C THR A 320 -17.05 -6.31 3.81
N GLU A 321 -18.10 -5.69 4.34
CA GLU A 321 -18.83 -4.63 3.65
C GLU A 321 -17.94 -3.40 3.59
N ILE A 322 -17.26 -3.20 2.45
CA ILE A 322 -16.71 -1.88 2.14
C ILE A 322 -17.91 -0.99 1.83
N SER A 323 -17.93 0.18 2.47
CA SER A 323 -19.00 1.18 2.47
C SER A 323 -19.75 1.24 1.13
N LYS A 324 -21.10 1.30 1.19
CA LYS A 324 -22.04 1.48 0.05
C LYS A 324 -21.88 2.84 -0.66
N ASN A 325 -20.70 3.42 -0.67
CA ASN A 325 -20.44 4.58 -1.51
C ASN A 325 -20.25 4.07 -2.93
N THR A 326 -21.09 4.55 -3.83
CA THR A 326 -20.89 4.38 -5.26
C THR A 326 -19.53 4.95 -5.62
N MET A 327 -18.63 4.09 -6.11
CA MET A 327 -17.26 4.47 -6.45
C MET A 327 -17.04 4.27 -7.95
N LEU A 328 -16.29 5.18 -8.57
CA LEU A 328 -15.83 5.00 -9.94
C LEU A 328 -14.79 3.88 -9.94
N THR A 329 -14.98 2.87 -10.79
CA THR A 329 -14.02 1.77 -10.90
C THR A 329 -13.63 1.52 -12.34
N ILE A 330 -12.36 1.17 -12.56
CA ILE A 330 -11.82 0.85 -13.88
C ILE A 330 -11.11 -0.52 -13.85
N PRO A 331 -11.11 -1.28 -14.96
CA PRO A 331 -10.34 -2.52 -15.06
C PRO A 331 -8.84 -2.28 -14.84
N LYS A 332 -8.13 -3.22 -14.21
CA LYS A 332 -6.66 -3.12 -14.04
C LYS A 332 -5.91 -2.99 -15.37
N SER A 333 -6.44 -3.59 -16.44
CA SER A 333 -5.83 -3.57 -17.78
C SER A 333 -5.83 -2.18 -18.43
N ALA A 334 -6.69 -1.26 -17.98
CA ALA A 334 -6.74 0.10 -18.50
C ALA A 334 -5.67 1.03 -17.92
N VAL A 335 -5.03 0.61 -16.82
CA VAL A 335 -4.08 1.43 -16.07
C VAL A 335 -2.65 1.14 -16.52
N LEU A 336 -1.96 2.21 -16.89
CA LEU A 336 -0.55 2.23 -17.20
C LEU A 336 0.25 2.82 -16.03
N TRP A 337 1.27 2.10 -15.57
CA TRP A 337 2.06 2.44 -14.38
C TRP A 337 3.42 3.00 -14.76
N THR A 338 3.76 4.17 -14.21
CA THR A 338 5.09 4.81 -14.40
C THR A 338 5.86 4.88 -13.08
N GLY A 339 5.61 3.93 -12.18
CA GLY A 339 6.12 3.94 -10.80
C GLY A 339 5.21 4.74 -9.87
N LYS A 340 5.37 6.07 -9.84
CA LYS A 340 4.61 6.94 -8.91
C LYS A 340 3.26 7.41 -9.47
N ARG A 341 3.07 7.37 -10.79
CA ARG A 341 1.85 7.87 -11.46
C ARG A 341 1.12 6.74 -12.16
N SER A 342 -0.20 6.89 -12.21
CA SER A 342 -1.10 6.00 -12.93
C SER A 342 -1.76 6.78 -14.06
N ILE A 343 -1.66 6.29 -15.29
CA ILE A 343 -2.17 6.95 -16.49
C ILE A 343 -3.20 6.05 -17.15
N VAL A 344 -4.28 6.66 -17.65
CA VAL A 344 -5.30 6.01 -18.47
C VAL A 344 -5.51 6.82 -19.75
N TYR A 345 -5.84 6.14 -20.84
CA TYR A 345 -6.19 6.80 -22.09
C TYR A 345 -7.71 6.91 -22.22
N VAL A 346 -8.21 8.15 -22.30
CA VAL A 346 -9.62 8.46 -22.49
C VAL A 346 -9.88 8.73 -23.97
N LYS A 347 -10.86 8.04 -24.55
CA LYS A 347 -11.37 8.28 -25.89
C LYS A 347 -12.35 9.44 -25.87
N LYS A 348 -12.10 10.48 -26.66
CA LYS A 348 -13.00 11.64 -26.80
C LYS A 348 -14.17 11.32 -27.71
N ALA A 349 -15.31 11.94 -27.42
CA ALA A 349 -16.50 11.86 -28.28
C ALA A 349 -16.27 12.70 -29.55
N SER A 350 -15.71 12.06 -30.58
CA SER A 350 -15.49 12.60 -31.91
C SER A 350 -15.90 11.57 -32.97
N THR A 351 -16.14 12.00 -34.20
CA THR A 351 -16.36 11.10 -35.35
C THR A 351 -15.12 10.27 -35.68
N GLU A 352 -13.94 10.71 -35.24
CA GLU A 352 -12.67 10.01 -35.40
C GLU A 352 -12.15 9.50 -34.04
N PRO A 353 -11.31 8.43 -34.02
CA PRO A 353 -10.76 7.91 -32.77
C PRO A 353 -9.66 8.81 -32.21
N VAL A 354 -10.06 9.72 -31.33
CA VAL A 354 -9.18 10.65 -30.63
C VAL A 354 -8.98 10.19 -29.18
N PHE A 355 -7.72 10.15 -28.73
CA PHE A 355 -7.33 9.72 -27.39
C PHE A 355 -6.56 10.82 -26.65
N GLU A 356 -6.76 10.89 -25.34
CA GLU A 356 -6.09 11.80 -24.41
C GLU A 356 -5.49 10.99 -23.25
N ALA A 357 -4.21 11.19 -22.96
CA ALA A 357 -3.56 10.63 -21.78
C ALA A 357 -3.95 11.42 -20.53
N ARG A 358 -4.57 10.77 -19.55
CA ARG A 358 -4.97 11.40 -18.29
C ARG A 358 -4.37 10.69 -17.09
N GLU A 359 -3.85 11.48 -16.15
CA GLU A 359 -3.36 10.96 -14.89
C GLU A 359 -4.53 10.75 -13.93
N VAL A 360 -4.53 9.61 -13.25
CA VAL A 360 -5.58 9.22 -12.29
C VAL A 360 -4.98 8.91 -10.94
N THR A 361 -5.70 9.27 -9.89
CA THR A 361 -5.39 8.83 -8.53
C THR A 361 -6.20 7.59 -8.23
N LEU A 362 -5.53 6.47 -8.01
CA LEU A 362 -6.17 5.19 -7.72
C LEU A 362 -6.30 4.97 -6.21
N GLY A 363 -7.44 4.41 -5.82
CA GLY A 363 -7.73 3.95 -4.46
C GLY A 363 -7.46 2.45 -4.31
N ASN A 364 -8.35 1.76 -3.62
CA ASN A 364 -8.16 0.34 -3.32
C ASN A 364 -8.29 -0.52 -4.57
N ALA A 365 -7.48 -1.59 -4.63
CA ALA A 365 -7.64 -2.64 -5.62
C ALA A 365 -8.76 -3.60 -5.18
N ILE A 366 -9.79 -3.77 -6.01
CA ILE A 366 -10.95 -4.62 -5.72
C ILE A 366 -11.05 -5.67 -6.83
N GLN A 367 -10.67 -6.91 -6.51
CA GLN A 367 -10.59 -8.02 -7.48
C GLN A 367 -9.76 -7.63 -8.72
N ASP A 368 -10.38 -7.52 -9.90
CA ASP A 368 -9.76 -7.16 -11.19
C ASP A 368 -10.00 -5.69 -11.59
N ARG A 369 -10.37 -4.84 -10.64
CA ARG A 369 -10.59 -3.41 -10.85
C ARG A 369 -9.82 -2.57 -9.84
N TYR A 370 -9.57 -1.31 -10.19
CA TYR A 370 -9.13 -0.26 -9.27
C TYR A 370 -10.26 0.72 -9.03
N GLU A 371 -10.36 1.16 -7.77
CA GLU A 371 -11.09 2.35 -7.40
C GLU A 371 -10.38 3.59 -7.96
N VAL A 372 -11.14 4.55 -8.48
CA VAL A 372 -10.63 5.84 -8.95
C VAL A 372 -11.09 6.93 -7.99
N ILE A 373 -10.14 7.60 -7.34
CA ILE A 373 -10.37 8.71 -6.43
C ILE A 373 -10.56 10.00 -7.21
N SER A 374 -9.75 10.22 -8.25
CA SER A 374 -9.82 11.40 -9.09
C SER A 374 -9.14 11.18 -10.46
N GLY A 375 -9.51 12.01 -11.43
CA GLY A 375 -8.87 12.10 -12.74
C GLY A 375 -9.81 11.78 -13.90
N ILE A 376 -10.84 10.96 -13.73
CA ILE A 376 -11.81 10.64 -14.80
C ILE A 376 -13.23 10.64 -14.27
N ASP A 377 -14.19 10.83 -15.17
CA ASP A 377 -15.62 10.90 -14.86
C ASP A 377 -16.36 9.62 -15.30
N SER A 378 -17.56 9.37 -14.77
CA SER A 378 -18.39 8.20 -15.16
C SER A 378 -18.81 8.20 -16.63
N ALA A 379 -18.83 9.36 -17.29
CA ALA A 379 -19.17 9.47 -18.70
C ALA A 379 -17.99 9.17 -19.64
N ASP A 380 -16.76 9.09 -19.11
CA ASP A 380 -15.56 8.86 -19.91
C ASP A 380 -15.53 7.44 -20.47
N GLU A 381 -14.99 7.31 -21.68
CA GLU A 381 -14.72 6.02 -22.32
C GLU A 381 -13.20 5.78 -22.31
N ILE A 382 -12.74 4.70 -21.68
CA ILE A 382 -11.30 4.45 -21.49
C ILE A 382 -10.83 3.22 -22.27
N VAL A 383 -9.55 3.21 -22.65
CA VAL A 383 -8.91 2.06 -23.31
C VAL A 383 -8.66 0.95 -22.30
N THR A 384 -9.29 -0.21 -22.49
CA THR A 384 -9.17 -1.39 -21.61
C THR A 384 -8.29 -2.49 -22.21
N ASN A 385 -8.13 -2.52 -23.53
CA ASN A 385 -7.17 -3.38 -24.24
C ASN A 385 -6.34 -2.55 -25.24
N GLY A 386 -5.05 -2.86 -25.35
CA GLY A 386 -4.14 -2.12 -26.24
C GLY A 386 -3.65 -0.77 -25.70
N ALA A 387 -3.79 -0.50 -24.39
CA ALA A 387 -3.39 0.76 -23.76
C ALA A 387 -1.91 1.12 -24.00
N PHE A 388 -1.01 0.12 -23.99
CA PHE A 388 0.42 0.34 -24.29
C PHE A 388 0.65 0.71 -25.77
N THR A 389 -0.13 0.16 -26.69
CA THR A 389 -0.04 0.51 -28.12
C THR A 389 -0.52 1.94 -28.37
N VAL A 390 -1.59 2.34 -27.68
CA VAL A 390 -2.09 3.72 -27.66
C VAL A 390 -1.01 4.64 -27.08
N ASP A 391 -0.33 4.24 -26.00
CA ASP A 391 0.78 4.99 -25.42
C ASP A 391 1.97 5.16 -26.36
N ALA A 392 2.39 4.08 -27.02
CA ALA A 392 3.47 4.13 -27.99
C ALA A 392 3.15 5.05 -29.17
N ALA A 393 1.90 5.03 -29.66
CA ALA A 393 1.45 5.96 -30.70
C ALA A 393 1.48 7.42 -30.23
N ALA A 394 1.02 7.69 -29.00
CA ALA A 394 1.11 9.01 -28.39
C ALA A 394 2.56 9.49 -28.28
N GLN A 395 3.46 8.61 -27.83
CA GLN A 395 4.89 8.90 -27.68
C GLN A 395 5.56 9.21 -29.03
N LEU A 396 5.29 8.43 -30.08
CA LEU A 396 5.81 8.66 -31.43
C LEU A 396 5.33 9.99 -32.02
N GLN A 397 4.13 10.45 -31.65
CA GLN A 397 3.59 11.75 -32.05
C GLN A 397 4.03 12.89 -31.13
N GLY A 398 4.91 12.63 -30.15
CA GLY A 398 5.44 13.63 -29.22
C GLY A 398 4.40 14.17 -28.23
N LYS A 399 3.33 13.40 -27.98
CA LYS A 399 2.22 13.74 -27.10
C LYS A 399 2.47 13.22 -25.68
N LYS A 400 1.59 13.57 -24.74
CA LYS A 400 1.67 13.09 -23.36
C LYS A 400 1.55 11.56 -23.34
N SER A 401 2.48 10.90 -22.66
CA SER A 401 2.60 9.43 -22.56
C SER A 401 3.17 9.04 -21.19
N MET A 402 3.20 7.74 -20.87
CA MET A 402 3.94 7.18 -19.75
C MET A 402 5.34 7.78 -19.57
N MET A 403 6.09 7.90 -20.67
CA MET A 403 7.47 8.39 -20.64
C MET A 403 7.56 9.92 -20.69
N ASN A 404 6.50 10.61 -21.10
CA ASN A 404 6.49 12.06 -21.28
C ASN A 404 5.31 12.71 -20.54
N ALA A 405 5.57 13.20 -19.32
CA ALA A 405 4.59 13.70 -18.36
C ALA A 405 3.82 14.95 -18.82
N SER A 406 4.46 15.75 -19.66
CA SER A 406 4.07 17.12 -19.93
C SER A 406 5.05 17.70 -20.95
N LYS A 407 4.55 17.99 -22.16
CA LYS A 407 4.62 19.38 -22.63
C LYS A 407 3.37 20.08 -22.09
N ASP A 408 3.26 20.26 -20.78
CA ASP A 408 3.26 21.66 -20.35
C ASP A 408 4.21 22.46 -21.21
N VAL A 409 3.61 23.36 -21.97
CA VAL A 409 4.20 24.67 -22.20
C VAL A 409 4.33 25.35 -20.82
N SER A 410 5.11 24.78 -19.91
CA SER A 410 6.03 25.57 -19.13
C SER A 410 7.07 25.98 -20.16
N ASP A 411 6.82 27.08 -20.85
CA ASP A 411 7.83 28.07 -21.22
C ASP A 411 9.23 27.57 -21.67
N GLU A 412 9.38 26.36 -22.22
CA GLU A 412 10.57 25.87 -22.93
C GLU A 412 10.48 26.24 -24.42
N THR A 413 9.44 27.01 -24.77
CA THR A 413 9.48 27.97 -25.88
C THR A 413 9.02 29.36 -25.43
N LYS A 414 9.42 29.82 -24.23
CA LYS A 414 10.28 30.98 -24.33
C LYS A 414 11.55 30.40 -24.92
N THR A 415 12.03 31.03 -25.97
CA THR A 415 13.47 31.26 -26.09
C THR A 415 14.15 30.93 -24.76
N LYS A 416 15.25 30.17 -24.76
CA LYS A 416 16.38 30.62 -23.95
C LYS A 416 16.53 32.10 -24.32
N LYS A 417 15.79 32.98 -23.65
CA LYS A 417 16.24 34.32 -23.39
C LYS A 417 17.39 33.95 -22.51
N ASP A 418 18.57 33.94 -23.10
CA ASP A 418 19.76 34.26 -22.35
C ASP A 418 19.35 35.44 -21.47
N ILE A 419 19.01 35.18 -20.21
CA ILE A 419 18.76 36.24 -19.24
C ILE A 419 20.17 36.74 -18.97
N THR A 420 20.64 37.63 -19.83
CA THR A 420 21.89 38.34 -19.63
C THR A 420 21.59 39.52 -18.75
N PHE A 421 22.06 39.43 -17.52
CA PHE A 421 22.12 40.56 -16.61
C PHE A 421 23.21 41.51 -17.10
N ASP A 422 22.98 42.82 -17.01
CA ASP A 422 24.04 43.78 -17.28
C ASP A 422 25.04 43.80 -16.10
N ALA A 423 26.30 44.11 -16.39
CA ALA A 423 27.35 44.14 -15.38
C ALA A 423 27.10 45.16 -14.25
N SER A 424 26.24 46.17 -14.48
CA SER A 424 25.85 47.17 -13.49
C SER A 424 24.90 46.57 -12.45
N PHE A 425 23.95 45.74 -12.88
CA PHE A 425 23.04 45.00 -12.03
C PHE A 425 23.77 43.90 -11.25
N GLU A 426 24.60 43.09 -11.91
CA GLU A 426 25.36 42.02 -11.23
C GLU A 426 26.22 42.59 -10.10
N LYS A 427 26.87 43.74 -10.33
CA LYS A 427 27.66 44.45 -9.31
C LYS A 427 26.79 45.07 -8.21
N ALA A 428 25.63 45.63 -8.58
CA ALA A 428 24.69 46.19 -7.60
C ALA A 428 24.00 45.12 -6.73
N PHE A 429 23.96 43.87 -7.19
CA PHE A 429 23.32 42.74 -6.48
C PHE A 429 24.27 41.98 -5.55
N GLN A 430 25.60 42.14 -5.67
CA GLN A 430 26.57 41.51 -4.76
C GLN A 430 26.29 41.75 -3.26
N PRO A 431 25.89 42.96 -2.81
CA PRO A 431 25.50 43.18 -1.41
C PRO A 431 24.32 42.30 -0.97
N SER A 432 23.38 41.99 -1.86
CA SER A 432 22.25 41.09 -1.58
C SER A 432 22.71 39.64 -1.44
N ILE A 433 23.67 39.18 -2.25
CA ILE A 433 24.29 37.85 -2.12
C ILE A 433 24.97 37.72 -0.75
N LYS A 434 25.78 38.73 -0.36
CA LYS A 434 26.46 38.74 0.95
C LYS A 434 25.47 38.70 2.12
N ALA A 435 24.37 39.44 2.02
CA ALA A 435 23.33 39.44 3.04
C ALA A 435 22.53 38.12 3.08
N TYR A 436 22.35 37.45 1.94
CA TYR A 436 21.77 36.10 1.87
C TYR A 436 22.66 35.07 2.59
N LEU A 437 23.98 35.11 2.38
CA LEU A 437 24.92 34.19 3.04
C LEU A 437 24.92 34.39 4.56
N ALA A 438 24.87 35.64 5.02
CA ALA A 438 24.72 35.93 6.45
C ALA A 438 23.39 35.40 7.04
N LEU A 439 22.31 35.41 6.26
CA LEU A 439 21.03 34.80 6.65
C LEU A 439 21.12 33.27 6.71
N LYS A 440 21.75 32.62 5.73
CA LYS A 440 22.05 31.19 5.76
C LYS A 440 22.79 30.83 7.05
N ASP A 441 23.87 31.53 7.36
CA ASP A 441 24.70 31.23 8.53
C ASP A 441 23.97 31.42 9.87
N ALA A 442 23.05 32.37 9.92
CA ALA A 442 22.17 32.54 11.08
C ALA A 442 21.23 31.32 11.26
N LEU A 443 20.71 30.76 10.17
CA LEU A 443 19.84 29.58 10.20
C LEU A 443 20.60 28.29 10.52
N VAL A 444 21.88 28.20 10.12
CA VAL A 444 22.80 27.14 10.54
C VAL A 444 22.93 27.13 12.07
N LYS A 445 23.12 28.30 12.69
CA LYS A 445 23.19 28.46 14.16
C LYS A 445 21.85 28.25 14.87
N SER A 446 20.76 28.03 14.12
CA SER A 446 19.40 27.83 14.65
C SER A 446 18.91 28.93 15.60
N ASP A 447 19.47 30.14 15.50
CA ASP A 447 19.08 31.31 16.31
C ASP A 447 17.99 32.10 15.58
N THR A 448 16.77 32.08 16.11
CA THR A 448 15.60 32.69 15.49
C THR A 448 15.65 34.22 15.50
N LYS A 449 16.31 34.84 16.48
CA LYS A 449 16.47 36.30 16.57
C LYS A 449 17.54 36.78 15.60
N LEU A 450 18.68 36.09 15.57
CA LEU A 450 19.75 36.37 14.63
C LEU A 450 19.27 36.17 13.19
N SER A 451 18.51 35.11 12.91
CA SER A 451 17.94 34.84 11.58
C SER A 451 16.95 35.91 11.14
N ALA A 452 16.10 36.41 12.05
CA ALA A 452 15.22 37.55 11.75
C ALA A 452 16.01 38.84 11.49
N GLU A 453 17.05 39.12 12.29
CA GLU A 453 17.93 40.28 12.08
C GLU A 453 18.63 40.23 10.71
N LYS A 454 19.21 39.07 10.35
CA LYS A 454 19.90 38.89 9.07
C LYS A 454 18.93 38.87 7.88
N SER A 455 17.71 38.39 8.07
CA SER A 455 16.65 38.50 7.05
C SER A 455 16.24 39.95 6.78
N GLU A 456 16.19 40.78 7.82
CA GLU A 456 15.95 42.22 7.66
C GLU A 456 17.11 42.91 6.93
N ALA A 457 18.35 42.53 7.22
CA ALA A 457 19.52 43.02 6.51
C ALA A 457 19.49 42.63 5.02
N PHE A 458 19.12 41.38 4.70
CA PHE A 458 18.92 40.91 3.33
C PHE A 458 17.82 41.69 2.61
N ARG A 459 16.68 41.92 3.26
CA ARG A 459 15.59 42.73 2.72
C ARG A 459 16.04 44.17 2.42
N LYS A 460 16.79 44.81 3.33
CA LYS A 460 17.35 46.15 3.12
C LYS A 460 18.35 46.19 1.96
N ALA A 461 19.18 45.16 1.81
CA ALA A 461 20.11 45.06 0.68
C ALA A 461 19.35 44.98 -0.65
N LEU A 462 18.23 44.23 -0.72
CA LEU A 462 17.37 44.20 -1.91
C LEU A 462 16.68 45.54 -2.21
N GLU A 463 16.46 46.39 -1.20
CA GLU A 463 15.84 47.72 -1.35
C GLU A 463 16.81 48.78 -1.87
N GLN A 464 18.12 48.54 -1.79
CA GLN A 464 19.15 49.43 -2.33
C GLN A 464 19.24 49.37 -3.87
N LEU A 465 18.60 48.38 -4.51
CA LEU A 465 18.50 48.27 -5.96
C LEU A 465 17.61 49.38 -6.55
N THR A 466 18.05 50.03 -7.62
CA THR A 466 17.31 51.15 -8.24
C THR A 466 15.99 50.69 -8.89
N VAL A 467 15.05 51.61 -9.13
CA VAL A 467 13.73 51.28 -9.72
C VAL A 467 13.80 50.64 -11.11
N PRO A 468 14.69 51.07 -12.05
CA PRO A 468 14.89 50.37 -13.32
C PRO A 468 15.38 48.94 -13.14
N GLN A 469 16.35 48.74 -12.23
CA GLN A 469 16.90 47.42 -11.88
C GLN A 469 15.83 46.49 -11.25
N ARG A 470 14.85 47.05 -10.51
CA ARG A 470 13.73 46.27 -9.93
C ARG A 470 12.59 45.98 -10.92
N LYS A 471 12.42 46.81 -11.97
CA LYS A 471 11.32 46.66 -12.95
C LYS A 471 11.57 45.57 -14.00
N THR A 472 12.82 45.35 -14.40
CA THR A 472 13.20 44.33 -15.40
C THR A 472 12.90 42.90 -14.89
N GLU A 473 12.85 42.71 -13.57
CA GLU A 473 12.79 41.38 -12.91
C GLU A 473 11.80 41.35 -11.75
N ASN A 474 10.66 42.01 -11.97
CA ASN A 474 9.65 42.26 -10.96
C ASN A 474 9.12 40.99 -10.26
N SER A 475 9.24 39.80 -10.88
CA SER A 475 8.87 38.52 -10.28
C SER A 475 9.82 38.06 -9.18
N TYR A 476 11.14 38.07 -9.42
CA TYR A 476 12.12 37.57 -8.46
C TYR A 476 12.26 38.50 -7.26
N TRP A 477 12.36 39.81 -7.51
CA TRP A 477 12.49 40.80 -6.42
C TRP A 477 11.26 40.78 -5.50
N ALA A 478 10.05 40.73 -6.06
CA ALA A 478 8.82 40.72 -5.27
C ALA A 478 8.72 39.46 -4.39
N VAL A 479 9.13 38.30 -4.90
CA VAL A 479 9.13 37.06 -4.13
C VAL A 479 10.19 37.09 -3.03
N LEU A 480 11.42 37.50 -3.33
CA LEU A 480 12.50 37.61 -2.34
C LEU A 480 12.16 38.62 -1.23
N HIS A 481 11.62 39.78 -1.58
CA HIS A 481 11.23 40.84 -0.63
C HIS A 481 10.05 40.43 0.25
N LYS A 482 9.01 39.82 -0.35
CA LYS A 482 7.84 39.33 0.40
C LYS A 482 8.21 38.19 1.34
N THR A 483 9.08 37.28 0.90
CA THR A 483 9.43 36.07 1.64
C THR A 483 10.39 36.35 2.79
N SER A 484 11.34 37.28 2.62
CA SER A 484 12.19 37.75 3.73
C SER A 484 11.36 38.36 4.86
N LYS A 485 10.31 39.13 4.56
CA LYS A 485 9.34 39.62 5.56
C LYS A 485 8.65 38.48 6.33
N GLY A 486 8.50 37.31 5.72
CA GLY A 486 7.98 36.10 6.36
C GLY A 486 8.88 35.59 7.50
N ILE A 487 10.19 35.55 7.28
CA ILE A 487 11.17 35.14 8.30
C ILE A 487 11.12 36.07 9.52
N ASN A 488 10.95 37.38 9.30
CA ASN A 488 10.86 38.38 10.37
C ASN A 488 9.59 38.28 11.24
N LYS A 489 8.50 37.71 10.71
CA LYS A 489 7.23 37.57 11.44
C LYS A 489 7.10 36.26 12.21
N ASN A 490 7.87 35.24 11.83
CA ASN A 490 7.72 33.89 12.36
C ASN A 490 8.60 33.69 13.60
N THR A 491 8.02 33.10 14.65
CA THR A 491 8.71 32.82 15.92
C THR A 491 9.41 31.47 15.95
N SER A 492 9.02 30.51 15.10
CA SER A 492 9.62 29.16 15.05
C SER A 492 10.68 29.01 13.95
N ILE A 493 11.74 28.26 14.26
CA ILE A 493 12.87 28.03 13.35
C ILE A 493 12.44 27.22 12.10
N GLU A 494 11.48 26.32 12.23
CA GLU A 494 10.95 25.52 11.13
C GLU A 494 10.21 26.39 10.10
N GLN A 495 9.46 27.38 10.57
CA GLN A 495 8.79 28.32 9.68
C GLN A 495 9.78 29.27 9.00
N GLN A 496 10.81 29.71 9.71
CA GLN A 496 11.90 30.50 9.13
C GLN A 496 12.65 29.71 8.03
N ARG A 497 12.92 28.42 8.25
CA ARG A 497 13.54 27.52 7.27
C ARG A 497 12.70 27.28 6.02
N LYS A 498 11.37 27.17 6.16
CA LYS A 498 10.44 27.08 5.02
C LYS A 498 10.48 28.35 4.16
N SER A 499 10.47 29.52 4.79
CA SER A 499 10.62 30.79 4.08
C SER A 499 11.99 30.92 3.42
N PHE A 500 13.06 30.47 4.10
CA PHE A 500 14.41 30.46 3.55
C PHE A 500 14.53 29.56 2.31
N GLN A 501 13.86 28.41 2.27
CA GLN A 501 13.87 27.54 1.10
C GLN A 501 13.38 28.27 -0.17
N ILE A 502 12.30 29.05 -0.04
CA ILE A 502 11.75 29.83 -1.16
C ILE A 502 12.76 30.90 -1.60
N ILE A 503 13.39 31.61 -0.65
CA ILE A 503 14.45 32.59 -0.94
C ILE A 503 15.60 31.91 -1.67
N SER A 504 16.04 30.75 -1.18
CA SER A 504 17.16 29.98 -1.69
C SER A 504 16.99 29.59 -3.16
N ASN A 505 15.83 29.04 -3.52
CA ASN A 505 15.54 28.65 -4.89
C ASN A 505 15.59 29.84 -5.86
N HIS A 506 14.98 30.97 -5.49
CA HIS A 506 14.97 32.18 -6.33
C HIS A 506 16.34 32.85 -6.40
N MET A 507 17.14 32.76 -5.33
CA MET A 507 18.52 33.26 -5.34
C MET A 507 19.39 32.44 -6.28
N ILE A 508 19.31 31.10 -6.25
CA ILE A 508 20.07 30.23 -7.17
C ILE A 508 19.66 30.52 -8.62
N GLU A 509 18.36 30.66 -8.88
CA GLU A 509 17.84 30.90 -10.22
C GLU A 509 18.35 32.21 -10.84
N LEU A 510 18.52 33.26 -10.03
CA LEU A 510 19.12 34.53 -10.43
C LEU A 510 20.64 34.40 -10.60
N VAL A 511 21.32 33.92 -9.56
CA VAL A 511 22.78 33.98 -9.42
C VAL A 511 23.49 33.03 -10.39
N GLN A 512 22.85 31.93 -10.81
CA GLN A 512 23.41 30.99 -11.80
C GLN A 512 23.67 31.62 -13.19
N HIS A 513 23.06 32.77 -13.47
CA HIS A 513 23.19 33.48 -14.75
C HIS A 513 24.18 34.65 -14.67
N PHE A 514 24.73 34.94 -13.48
CA PHE A 514 25.69 36.02 -13.30
C PHE A 514 27.07 35.60 -13.81
N LYS A 515 27.85 36.58 -14.29
CA LYS A 515 29.24 36.38 -14.70
C LYS A 515 30.23 36.99 -13.72
N ILE A 516 29.80 37.98 -12.93
CA ILE A 516 30.62 38.69 -11.95
C ILE A 516 30.24 38.21 -10.54
N PHE A 517 31.23 37.73 -9.79
CA PHE A 517 31.10 37.35 -8.39
C PHE A 517 32.22 37.98 -7.57
N ASP A 518 31.90 38.53 -6.39
CA ASP A 518 32.90 39.04 -5.45
C ASP A 518 33.66 37.91 -4.73
N GLN A 519 33.10 36.71 -4.70
CA GLN A 519 33.65 35.52 -4.06
C GLN A 519 33.12 34.23 -4.71
N LYS A 520 33.87 33.14 -4.59
CA LYS A 520 33.46 31.80 -5.05
C LYS A 520 32.19 31.38 -4.33
N LEU A 521 31.20 30.88 -5.08
CA LEU A 521 29.95 30.36 -4.56
C LEU A 521 29.77 28.90 -4.96
N THR A 522 29.10 28.13 -4.13
CA THR A 522 28.76 26.73 -4.37
C THR A 522 27.27 26.53 -4.14
N VAL A 523 26.63 25.76 -5.01
CA VAL A 523 25.27 25.29 -4.81
C VAL A 523 25.36 23.96 -4.07
N GLN A 524 24.85 23.92 -2.85
CA GLN A 524 24.80 22.74 -2.00
C GLN A 524 23.38 22.18 -1.92
N PHE A 525 23.24 20.87 -1.70
CA PHE A 525 21.98 20.15 -1.70
C PHE A 525 21.84 19.24 -0.48
N CYS A 526 20.64 19.17 0.08
CA CYS A 526 20.30 18.25 1.17
C CYS A 526 19.11 17.40 0.75
N PRO A 527 19.23 16.05 0.62
CA PRO A 527 18.14 15.20 0.15
C PRO A 527 16.99 15.06 1.16
N MET A 528 17.27 15.17 2.45
CA MET A 528 16.27 15.00 3.53
C MET A 528 15.46 16.27 3.82
N ALA A 529 15.83 17.40 3.23
CA ALA A 529 15.08 18.64 3.42
C ALA A 529 13.70 18.57 2.72
N ASN A 530 12.75 19.40 3.18
CA ASN A 530 11.42 19.53 2.57
C ASN A 530 10.63 18.21 2.48
N ASN A 531 10.57 17.45 3.57
CA ASN A 531 9.91 16.14 3.64
C ASN A 531 10.46 15.16 2.59
N ASP A 532 11.79 14.98 2.56
CA ASP A 532 12.51 14.08 1.64
C ASP A 532 12.36 14.41 0.13
N LYS A 533 12.00 15.66 -0.19
CA LYS A 533 11.98 16.19 -1.56
C LYS A 533 13.28 16.88 -1.97
N GLY A 534 14.15 17.13 -0.99
CA GLY A 534 15.40 17.85 -1.17
C GLY A 534 15.25 19.37 -1.18
N ALA A 535 16.34 20.07 -0.88
CA ALA A 535 16.44 21.52 -0.98
C ALA A 535 17.88 21.99 -1.25
N TYR A 536 18.02 23.08 -1.99
CA TYR A 536 19.30 23.65 -2.42
C TYR A 536 19.59 24.99 -1.74
N TRP A 537 20.86 25.32 -1.53
CA TRP A 537 21.30 26.64 -1.06
C TRP A 537 22.65 27.07 -1.61
N LEU A 538 22.90 28.38 -1.62
CA LEU A 538 24.21 28.95 -1.98
C LEU A 538 25.11 29.01 -0.74
N SER A 539 26.38 28.64 -0.89
CA SER A 539 27.40 28.70 0.16
C SER A 539 28.71 29.24 -0.41
N ASP A 540 29.44 30.01 0.38
CA ASP A 540 30.79 30.51 0.08
C ASP A 540 31.91 29.61 0.64
N GLU A 541 31.53 28.55 1.35
CA GLU A 541 32.43 27.50 1.84
C GLU A 541 32.14 26.18 1.10
N GLU A 542 33.18 25.38 0.81
CA GLU A 542 33.03 24.02 0.27
C GLU A 542 32.54 23.03 1.34
N GLN A 543 32.76 23.34 2.63
CA GLN A 543 32.23 22.54 3.73
C GLN A 543 30.71 22.66 3.79
N ILE A 544 30.04 21.52 3.96
CA ILE A 544 28.58 21.48 4.09
C ILE A 544 28.19 21.98 5.48
N ARG A 545 27.43 23.09 5.52
CA ARG A 545 26.79 23.61 6.72
C ARG A 545 25.31 23.81 6.45
N ASN A 546 24.51 22.84 6.89
CA ASN A 546 23.12 22.71 6.48
C ASN A 546 22.19 23.72 7.20
N PRO A 547 21.59 24.70 6.49
CA PRO A 547 20.71 25.71 7.09
C PRO A 547 19.31 25.16 7.46
N TYR A 548 18.91 24.00 6.91
CA TYR A 548 17.59 23.40 7.14
C TYR A 548 17.53 22.53 8.39
N PHE A 549 18.67 22.04 8.86
CA PHE A 549 18.74 21.20 10.06
C PHE A 549 19.65 21.79 11.15
N GLY A 550 20.57 22.71 10.81
CA GLY A 550 21.48 23.32 11.77
C GLY A 550 22.28 22.25 12.53
N ASP A 551 22.44 22.42 13.85
CA ASP A 551 23.20 21.51 14.70
C ASP A 551 22.71 20.05 14.67
N ALA A 552 21.44 19.80 14.33
CA ALA A 552 20.90 18.44 14.28
C ALA A 552 21.57 17.58 13.20
N MET A 553 21.93 18.18 12.06
CA MET A 553 22.56 17.48 10.92
C MET A 553 23.44 18.45 10.12
N LEU A 554 24.42 19.06 10.80
CA LEU A 554 25.22 20.17 10.26
C LEU A 554 25.93 19.83 8.94
N ASN A 555 26.50 18.63 8.85
CA ASN A 555 27.31 18.18 7.71
C ASN A 555 26.50 17.39 6.66
N CYS A 556 25.18 17.35 6.77
CA CYS A 556 24.34 16.58 5.85
C CYS A 556 24.10 17.35 4.54
N GLY A 557 24.65 16.86 3.43
CA GLY A 557 24.45 17.43 2.09
C GLY A 557 25.58 17.10 1.11
N SER A 558 25.46 17.56 -0.13
CA SER A 558 26.43 17.45 -1.23
C SER A 558 26.64 18.80 -1.90
N VAL A 559 27.81 19.01 -2.52
CA VAL A 559 28.06 20.14 -3.42
C VAL A 559 27.66 19.70 -4.84
N GLU A 560 26.76 20.44 -5.47
CA GLU A 560 26.22 20.11 -6.80
C GLU A 560 26.86 20.94 -7.92
N GLN A 561 27.13 22.21 -7.65
CA GLN A 561 27.67 23.14 -8.65
C GLN A 561 28.57 24.19 -7.99
N VAL A 562 29.58 24.66 -8.72
CA VAL A 562 30.43 25.80 -8.35
C VAL A 562 30.13 26.96 -9.29
N LEU A 563 29.96 28.16 -8.75
CA LEU A 563 29.66 29.41 -9.45
C LEU A 563 30.77 30.43 -9.15
N GLY A 564 31.38 30.97 -10.21
CA GLY A 564 32.54 31.86 -10.12
C GLY A 564 33.84 31.09 -9.92
N ASP A 565 34.70 31.11 -10.94
CA ASP A 565 36.08 30.61 -10.89
C ASP A 565 37.07 31.75 -10.60
#